data_AF-A0A1Y0E7I1-F1
#
_entry.id   AF-A0A1Y0E7I1-F1
#
_cell.length_a   1.000
_cell.length_b   1.000
_cell.length_c   1.000
_cell.angle_alpha   90.00
_cell.angle_beta   90.00
_cell.angle_gamma   90.00
#
_symmetry.space_group_name_H-M   'P 1'
#
loop_
_entity.id
_entity.type
_entity.pdbx_description
1 polymer ?
#
loop_
_entity_poly.entity_id
_entity_poly.type
_entity_poly.pdbx_seq_one_letter_code
_entity_poly.pdbx_strand_id
1 'polypeptide(L)'
;MKLFLKTVALSAVLGTVSAGAVVANNVTASPEQVRSFIRHHEATSNYDRYYAGIPTSPPRPLTQMTVGEVMAWQDSLRNVRSTAVGAYQIIKNTLRMLVRDNGIDRNALFDKTMQDHLADLLLAECEAQRRSVTAYGNCIARIWAAFPLLSGPEQGKSVYHGIAGNRALTTPQNVVAMLGGDGGILTPLPDGGASVLTYRERVAHFREKLESERREAGALVWNNTPYSN
;
A
#
# COMPACT_ATOMS: atom_id res chain seq x y z
N MET A 1 70.44 -19.55 -43.81
CA MET A 1 70.76 -20.18 -42.50
C MET A 1 71.37 -19.07 -41.64
N LYS A 2 70.76 -18.44 -40.63
CA LYS A 2 69.69 -18.76 -39.67
C LYS A 2 68.71 -17.57 -39.54
N LEU A 3 67.45 -17.89 -39.27
CA LEU A 3 66.30 -16.97 -39.12
C LEU A 3 66.28 -16.40 -37.68
N PHE A 4 66.19 -15.07 -37.51
CA PHE A 4 65.97 -14.43 -36.20
C PHE A 4 64.47 -14.32 -35.94
N LEU A 5 63.94 -15.08 -34.98
CA LEU A 5 62.59 -14.87 -34.44
C LEU A 5 62.63 -13.72 -33.42
N LYS A 6 61.84 -12.67 -33.65
CA LYS A 6 61.50 -11.65 -32.65
C LYS A 6 60.40 -12.20 -31.74
N THR A 7 60.68 -12.33 -30.45
CA THR A 7 59.69 -12.66 -29.43
C THR A 7 58.84 -11.42 -29.14
N VAL A 8 57.53 -11.49 -29.41
CA VAL A 8 56.55 -10.50 -28.94
C VAL A 8 56.11 -10.95 -27.55
N ALA A 9 56.42 -10.15 -26.53
CA ALA A 9 55.89 -10.35 -25.19
C ALA A 9 54.42 -9.88 -25.16
N LEU A 10 53.49 -10.82 -24.98
CA LEU A 10 52.07 -10.54 -24.81
C LEU A 10 51.83 -10.22 -23.33
N SER A 11 51.72 -8.93 -22.98
CA SER A 11 51.29 -8.52 -21.64
C SER A 11 49.80 -8.84 -21.46
N ALA A 12 49.50 -9.87 -20.66
CA ALA A 12 48.14 -10.13 -20.21
C ALA A 12 47.74 -9.05 -19.19
N VAL A 13 46.87 -8.13 -19.61
CA VAL A 13 46.17 -7.23 -18.67
C VAL A 13 45.12 -8.07 -17.96
N LEU A 14 45.43 -8.51 -16.74
CA LEU A 14 44.45 -9.05 -15.80
C LEU A 14 43.58 -7.89 -15.32
N GLY A 15 42.51 -7.61 -16.04
CA GLY A 15 41.43 -6.78 -15.54
C GLY A 15 40.76 -7.50 -14.37
N THR A 16 40.91 -6.97 -13.16
CA THR A 16 40.06 -7.37 -12.04
C THR A 16 38.64 -6.94 -12.37
N VAL A 17 37.80 -7.88 -12.79
CA VAL A 17 36.36 -7.68 -12.75
C VAL A 17 35.99 -7.69 -11.29
N SER A 18 35.82 -6.52 -10.69
CA SER A 18 35.12 -6.40 -9.42
C SER A 18 33.77 -7.06 -9.65
N ALA A 19 33.52 -8.22 -9.01
CA ALA A 19 32.16 -8.72 -8.87
C ALA A 19 31.42 -7.60 -8.15
N GLY A 20 30.67 -6.78 -8.90
CA GLY A 20 29.85 -5.73 -8.34
C GLY A 20 29.01 -6.38 -7.28
N ALA A 21 29.23 -6.02 -6.02
CA ALA A 21 28.33 -6.40 -4.95
C ALA A 21 26.94 -6.01 -5.46
N VAL A 22 26.07 -6.99 -5.65
CA VAL A 22 24.64 -6.72 -5.85
C VAL A 22 24.26 -5.92 -4.60
N VAL A 23 24.13 -4.60 -4.75
CA VAL A 23 23.69 -3.75 -3.65
C VAL A 23 22.34 -4.32 -3.27
N ALA A 24 22.25 -4.90 -2.07
CA ALA A 24 21.01 -5.47 -1.60
C ALA A 24 19.96 -4.35 -1.61
N ASN A 25 18.93 -4.49 -2.47
CA ASN A 25 17.82 -3.54 -2.60
C ASN A 25 16.88 -3.62 -1.38
N ASN A 26 17.43 -3.51 -0.18
CA ASN A 26 16.69 -3.55 1.07
C ASN A 26 15.99 -2.20 1.31
N VAL A 27 14.82 -2.23 1.94
CA VAL A 27 14.15 -1.03 2.41
C VAL A 27 14.95 -0.43 3.56
N THR A 28 15.48 0.77 3.36
CA THR A 28 16.23 1.54 4.35
C THR A 28 15.39 2.61 5.04
N ALA A 29 14.24 2.96 4.47
CA ALA A 29 13.29 3.89 5.07
C ALA A 29 12.81 3.44 6.45
N SER A 30 12.80 4.37 7.40
CA SER A 30 12.21 4.18 8.71
C SER A 30 10.68 4.00 8.60
N PRO A 31 10.04 3.33 9.57
CA PRO A 31 8.57 3.22 9.60
C PRO A 31 7.87 4.59 9.49
N GLU A 32 8.43 5.63 10.11
CA GLU A 32 7.86 6.97 10.06
C GLU A 32 8.00 7.62 8.68
N GLN A 33 9.12 7.41 7.98
CA GLN A 33 9.27 7.89 6.59
C GLN A 33 8.22 7.23 5.68
N VAL A 34 8.00 5.92 5.85
CA VAL A 34 6.97 5.18 5.10
C VAL A 34 5.57 5.72 5.40
N ARG A 35 5.20 5.83 6.68
CA ARG A 35 3.91 6.39 7.10
C ARG A 35 3.69 7.80 6.57
N SER A 36 4.70 8.67 6.71
CA SER A 36 4.66 10.05 6.23
C SER A 36 4.39 10.14 4.74
N PHE A 37 5.07 9.30 3.96
CA PHE A 37 4.87 9.25 2.53
C PHE A 37 3.48 8.74 2.16
N ILE A 38 2.96 7.73 2.87
CA ILE A 38 1.58 7.22 2.67
C ILE A 38 0.55 8.30 2.96
N ARG A 39 0.56 8.87 4.16
CA ARG A 39 -0.46 9.86 4.55
C ARG A 39 -0.41 11.14 3.72
N HIS A 40 0.77 11.53 3.24
CA HIS A 40 0.90 12.65 2.31
C HIS A 40 0.12 12.39 1.02
N HIS A 41 0.29 11.22 0.40
CA HIS A 41 -0.35 10.93 -0.88
C HIS A 41 -1.83 10.57 -0.74
N GLU A 42 -2.21 9.85 0.32
CA GLU A 42 -3.61 9.46 0.55
C GLU A 42 -4.46 10.63 1.02
N ALA A 43 -3.91 11.51 1.87
CA ALA A 43 -4.71 12.49 2.58
C ALA A 43 -4.07 13.86 2.77
N THR A 44 -2.96 14.17 2.08
CA THR A 44 -2.17 15.41 2.32
C THR A 44 -1.88 15.60 3.80
N SER A 45 -1.59 14.50 4.50
CA SER A 45 -1.32 14.42 5.95
C SER A 45 -2.46 14.91 6.86
N ASN A 46 -3.70 15.00 6.36
CA ASN A 46 -4.86 15.40 7.14
C ASN A 46 -5.55 14.18 7.79
N TYR A 47 -5.50 14.10 9.12
CA TYR A 47 -6.08 13.02 9.93
C TYR A 47 -7.62 13.09 10.06
N ASP A 48 -8.23 14.21 9.67
CA ASP A 48 -9.69 14.38 9.66
C ASP A 48 -10.28 14.27 8.24
N ARG A 49 -9.46 13.90 7.26
CA ARG A 49 -9.91 13.74 5.87
C ARG A 49 -10.79 12.52 5.71
N TYR A 50 -11.78 12.62 4.85
CA TYR A 50 -12.57 11.49 4.37
C TYR A 50 -12.76 11.58 2.85
N TYR A 51 -13.19 10.49 2.23
CA TYR A 51 -13.39 10.45 0.78
C TYR A 51 -14.33 11.59 0.34
N ALA A 52 -13.86 12.40 -0.61
CA ALA A 52 -14.57 13.62 -1.04
C ALA A 52 -15.96 13.36 -1.64
N GLY A 53 -16.23 12.12 -2.09
CA GLY A 53 -17.54 11.71 -2.58
C GLY A 53 -18.55 11.31 -1.50
N ILE A 54 -18.21 11.43 -0.21
CA ILE A 54 -19.14 11.23 0.91
C ILE A 54 -19.98 12.52 1.08
N PRO A 55 -21.31 12.46 0.95
CA PRO A 55 -22.17 13.65 0.97
C PRO A 55 -22.46 14.18 2.38
N THR A 56 -22.22 13.38 3.41
CA THR A 56 -22.56 13.70 4.80
C THR A 56 -21.30 13.74 5.65
N SER A 57 -20.99 14.88 6.25
CA SER A 57 -19.83 15.03 7.12
C SER A 57 -19.93 14.15 8.38
N PRO A 58 -18.80 13.77 9.00
CA PRO A 58 -18.82 13.20 10.34
C PRO A 58 -19.38 14.22 11.34
N PRO A 59 -19.97 13.77 12.47
CA PRO A 59 -20.59 14.67 13.46
C PRO A 59 -19.59 15.64 14.12
N ARG A 60 -18.29 15.34 14.05
CA ARG A 60 -17.16 16.13 14.53
C ARG A 60 -15.87 15.66 13.83
N PRO A 61 -14.72 16.35 13.97
CA PRO A 61 -13.46 15.87 13.40
C PRO A 61 -13.16 14.42 13.81
N LEU A 62 -12.70 13.60 12.86
CA LEU A 62 -12.46 12.15 13.07
C LEU A 62 -11.51 11.91 14.24
N THR A 63 -10.49 12.76 14.41
CA THR A 63 -9.52 12.70 15.50
C THR A 63 -10.10 12.94 16.89
N GLN A 64 -11.32 13.47 16.95
CA GLN A 64 -12.05 13.62 18.21
C GLN A 64 -12.99 12.43 18.46
N MET A 65 -13.40 11.72 17.41
CA MET A 65 -14.28 10.56 17.51
C MET A 65 -13.54 9.36 18.10
N THR A 66 -14.24 8.51 18.82
CA THR A 66 -13.77 7.17 19.17
C THR A 66 -13.75 6.28 17.93
N VAL A 67 -12.94 5.22 17.98
CA VAL A 67 -12.91 4.18 16.93
C VAL A 67 -14.32 3.66 16.67
N GLY A 68 -15.12 3.42 17.71
CA GLY A 68 -16.50 2.96 17.62
C GLY A 68 -17.43 3.96 16.92
N GLU A 69 -17.30 5.25 17.20
CA GLU A 69 -18.06 6.30 16.51
C GLU A 69 -17.66 6.43 15.04
N VAL A 70 -16.37 6.31 14.70
CA VAL A 70 -15.90 6.32 13.30
C VAL A 70 -16.47 5.14 12.55
N MET A 71 -16.44 3.95 13.14
CA MET A 71 -17.06 2.75 12.56
C MET A 71 -18.57 2.94 12.35
N ALA A 72 -19.27 3.48 13.34
CA ALA A 72 -20.72 3.74 13.25
C ALA A 72 -21.06 4.77 12.16
N TRP A 73 -20.24 5.81 12.00
CA TRP A 73 -20.40 6.77 10.92
C TRP A 73 -20.11 6.16 9.55
N GLN A 74 -19.02 5.40 9.40
CA GLN A 74 -18.77 4.62 8.17
C GLN A 74 -19.93 3.67 7.85
N ASP A 75 -20.56 3.11 8.89
CA ASP A 75 -21.72 2.23 8.80
C ASP A 75 -23.02 2.93 8.42
N SER A 76 -23.13 4.25 8.61
CA SER A 76 -24.31 5.02 8.18
C SER A 76 -24.23 5.48 6.73
N LEU A 77 -23.04 5.44 6.11
CA LEU A 77 -22.86 5.84 4.72
C LEU A 77 -23.60 4.87 3.77
N ARG A 78 -24.39 5.41 2.85
CA ARG A 78 -25.14 4.66 1.83
C ARG A 78 -24.83 5.24 0.45
N ASN A 79 -24.81 4.39 -0.57
CA ASN A 79 -24.61 4.80 -1.97
C ASN A 79 -23.33 5.61 -2.24
N VAL A 80 -22.31 5.44 -1.40
CA VAL A 80 -20.98 6.06 -1.59
C VAL A 80 -20.04 5.10 -2.30
N ARG A 81 -19.13 5.62 -3.12
CA ARG A 81 -18.13 4.81 -3.83
C ARG A 81 -17.00 4.31 -2.93
N SER A 82 -16.80 4.94 -1.78
CA SER A 82 -15.80 4.58 -0.79
C SER A 82 -16.21 5.11 0.58
N THR A 83 -15.79 4.41 1.63
CA THR A 83 -15.95 4.79 3.03
C THR A 83 -14.60 5.21 3.64
N ALA A 84 -13.60 5.53 2.82
CA ALA A 84 -12.25 5.84 3.29
C ALA A 84 -12.19 7.07 4.21
N VAL A 85 -11.49 6.92 5.34
CA VAL A 85 -11.34 7.95 6.37
C VAL A 85 -9.91 8.06 6.89
N GLY A 86 -9.60 9.21 7.47
CA GLY A 86 -8.34 9.50 8.13
C GLY A 86 -7.17 9.72 7.17
N ALA A 87 -6.01 9.92 7.78
CA ALA A 87 -4.73 10.16 7.12
C ALA A 87 -4.31 9.01 6.19
N TYR A 88 -4.80 7.79 6.46
CA TYR A 88 -4.46 6.57 5.74
C TYR A 88 -5.63 6.00 4.92
N GLN A 89 -6.72 6.76 4.76
CA GLN A 89 -7.87 6.41 3.93
C GLN A 89 -8.43 4.99 4.20
N ILE A 90 -8.53 4.61 5.48
CA ILE A 90 -8.98 3.29 5.93
C ILE A 90 -10.47 3.14 5.65
N ILE A 91 -10.86 2.13 4.87
CA ILE A 91 -12.28 1.83 4.59
C ILE A 91 -12.92 1.02 5.71
N LYS A 92 -14.25 1.10 5.81
CA LYS A 92 -15.11 0.46 6.82
C LYS A 92 -14.71 -0.98 7.16
N ASN A 93 -14.61 -1.83 6.14
CA ASN A 93 -14.35 -3.26 6.35
C ASN A 93 -12.91 -3.53 6.80
N THR A 94 -11.95 -2.69 6.39
CA THR A 94 -10.58 -2.76 6.90
C THR A 94 -10.53 -2.33 8.37
N LEU A 95 -11.19 -1.23 8.75
CA LEU A 95 -11.22 -0.79 10.14
C LEU A 95 -11.85 -1.85 11.05
N ARG A 96 -12.99 -2.44 10.65
CA ARG A 96 -13.63 -3.54 11.38
C ARG A 96 -12.73 -4.74 11.58
N MET A 97 -12.01 -5.16 10.54
CA MET A 97 -11.04 -6.25 10.59
C MET A 97 -9.91 -5.93 11.56
N LEU A 98 -9.27 -4.76 11.43
CA LEU A 98 -8.18 -4.34 12.31
C LEU A 98 -8.61 -4.29 13.78
N VAL A 99 -9.80 -3.74 14.06
CA VAL A 99 -10.36 -3.67 15.42
C VAL A 99 -10.59 -5.06 16.00
N ARG A 100 -11.22 -5.96 15.23
CA ARG A 100 -11.50 -7.33 15.66
C ARG A 100 -10.22 -8.12 15.90
N ASP A 101 -9.29 -8.10 14.95
CA ASP A 101 -8.13 -9.01 14.94
C ASP A 101 -7.03 -8.57 15.90
N ASN A 102 -7.00 -7.29 16.30
CA ASN A 102 -5.99 -6.73 17.19
C ASN A 102 -6.55 -6.28 18.55
N GLY A 103 -7.83 -6.54 18.83
CA GLY A 103 -8.45 -6.19 20.11
C GLY A 103 -8.45 -4.70 20.42
N ILE A 104 -8.59 -3.85 19.41
CA ILE A 104 -8.56 -2.39 19.58
C ILE A 104 -9.81 -1.95 20.35
N ASP A 105 -9.60 -1.19 21.43
CA ASP A 105 -10.71 -0.64 22.22
C ASP A 105 -11.53 0.33 21.36
N ARG A 106 -12.82 0.03 21.20
CA ARG A 106 -13.76 0.87 20.45
C ARG A 106 -14.02 2.22 21.14
N ASN A 107 -13.72 2.34 22.43
CA ASN A 107 -13.83 3.59 23.18
C ASN A 107 -12.56 4.46 23.09
N ALA A 108 -11.45 3.92 22.57
CA ALA A 108 -10.26 4.72 22.31
C ALA A 108 -10.52 5.75 21.20
N LEU A 109 -9.85 6.90 21.29
CA LEU A 109 -9.94 7.93 20.25
C LEU A 109 -9.32 7.44 18.94
N PHE A 110 -9.96 7.79 17.81
CA PHE A 110 -9.41 7.65 16.47
C PHE A 110 -8.46 8.82 16.14
N ASP A 111 -7.65 9.19 17.11
CA ASP A 111 -6.69 10.29 17.03
C ASP A 111 -5.50 9.95 16.11
N LYS A 112 -4.52 10.85 16.04
CA LYS A 112 -3.34 10.67 15.18
C LYS A 112 -2.57 9.40 15.53
N THR A 113 -2.38 9.14 16.82
CA THR A 113 -1.65 7.97 17.32
C THR A 113 -2.36 6.69 16.94
N MET A 114 -3.69 6.64 17.12
CA MET A 114 -4.49 5.47 16.73
C MET A 114 -4.46 5.24 15.22
N GLN A 115 -4.56 6.30 14.42
CA GLN A 115 -4.47 6.18 12.96
C GLN A 115 -3.10 5.70 12.49
N ASP A 116 -2.01 6.20 13.09
CA ASP A 116 -0.65 5.74 12.79
C ASP A 116 -0.46 4.28 13.21
N HIS A 117 -1.01 3.87 14.37
CA HIS A 117 -0.98 2.48 14.81
C HIS A 117 -1.73 1.53 13.86
N LEU A 118 -2.93 1.93 13.40
CA LEU A 118 -3.68 1.16 12.40
C LEU A 118 -2.92 1.03 11.07
N ALA A 119 -2.17 2.06 10.66
CA ALA A 119 -1.30 2.00 9.50
C ALA A 119 -0.13 1.03 9.71
N ASP A 120 0.48 1.00 10.90
CA ASP A 120 1.54 0.06 11.25
C ASP A 120 1.05 -1.40 11.21
N LEU A 121 -0.17 -1.67 11.67
CA LEU A 121 -0.78 -3.00 11.58
C LEU A 121 -0.94 -3.46 10.12
N LEU A 122 -1.32 -2.54 9.21
CA LEU A 122 -1.37 -2.83 7.77
C LEU A 122 0.02 -3.02 7.17
N LEU A 123 1.01 -2.20 7.56
CA LEU A 123 2.39 -2.33 7.10
C LEU A 123 3.04 -3.65 7.54
N ALA A 124 2.65 -4.18 8.70
CA ALA A 124 3.15 -5.46 9.20
C ALA A 124 2.86 -6.63 8.23
N GLU A 125 1.78 -6.55 7.43
CA GLU A 125 1.50 -7.54 6.37
C GLU A 125 2.58 -7.55 5.28
N CYS A 126 3.31 -6.45 5.12
CA CYS A 126 4.38 -6.28 4.14
C CYS A 126 5.77 -6.57 4.70
N GLU A 127 5.92 -6.84 6.00
CA GLU A 127 7.22 -6.86 6.67
C GLU A 127 8.16 -7.93 6.10
N ALA A 128 7.62 -9.09 5.72
CA ALA A 128 8.35 -10.17 5.06
C ALA A 128 8.99 -9.74 3.71
N GLN A 129 8.48 -8.66 3.09
CA GLN A 129 8.94 -8.14 1.80
C GLN A 129 10.01 -7.05 1.93
N ARG A 130 10.34 -6.58 3.15
CA ARG A 130 11.28 -5.46 3.37
C ARG A 130 12.70 -5.68 2.83
N ARG A 131 13.08 -6.93 2.53
CA ARG A 131 14.36 -7.26 1.88
C ARG A 131 14.41 -6.90 0.39
N SER A 132 13.30 -6.45 -0.18
CA SER A 132 13.21 -5.97 -1.57
C SER A 132 12.33 -4.72 -1.63
N VAL A 133 12.92 -3.58 -2.01
CA VAL A 133 12.20 -2.33 -2.25
C VAL A 133 11.03 -2.54 -3.22
N THR A 134 11.26 -3.26 -4.31
CA THR A 134 10.22 -3.58 -5.31
C THR A 134 9.09 -4.41 -4.70
N ALA A 135 9.40 -5.46 -3.94
CA ALA A 135 8.38 -6.32 -3.35
C ALA A 135 7.58 -5.59 -2.26
N TYR A 136 8.26 -4.84 -1.39
CA TYR A 136 7.65 -4.04 -0.34
C TYR A 136 6.78 -2.92 -0.90
N GLY A 137 7.26 -2.17 -1.91
CA GLY A 137 6.46 -1.13 -2.56
C GLY A 137 5.25 -1.69 -3.31
N ASN A 138 5.37 -2.85 -3.96
CA ASN A 138 4.22 -3.55 -4.53
C ASN A 138 3.24 -4.08 -3.48
N CYS A 139 3.69 -4.38 -2.26
CA CYS A 139 2.82 -4.74 -1.15
C CYS A 139 2.04 -3.50 -0.67
N ILE A 140 2.73 -2.37 -0.45
CA ILE A 140 2.12 -1.07 -0.13
C ILE A 140 1.07 -0.67 -1.18
N ALA A 141 1.39 -0.81 -2.48
CA ALA A 141 0.46 -0.49 -3.57
C ALA A 141 -0.82 -1.35 -3.62
N ARG A 142 -0.86 -2.45 -2.86
CA ARG A 142 -2.04 -3.31 -2.66
C ARG A 142 -2.81 -3.00 -1.39
N ILE A 143 -2.39 -2.00 -0.62
CA ILE A 143 -3.09 -1.51 0.56
C ILE A 143 -3.61 -0.09 0.29
N TRP A 144 -2.77 0.77 -0.30
CA TRP A 144 -3.06 2.19 -0.52
C TRP A 144 -3.18 2.54 -2.00
N ALA A 145 -4.25 3.24 -2.36
CA ALA A 145 -4.64 3.44 -3.75
C ALA A 145 -3.85 4.51 -4.49
N ALA A 146 -3.24 5.43 -3.76
CA ALA A 146 -2.37 6.46 -4.31
C ALA A 146 -1.03 5.91 -4.85
N PHE A 147 -0.71 4.64 -4.59
CA PHE A 147 0.60 4.07 -4.89
C PHE A 147 0.63 3.27 -6.20
N PRO A 148 1.69 3.43 -7.01
CA PRO A 148 1.88 2.63 -8.22
C PRO A 148 2.48 1.25 -7.89
N LEU A 149 2.15 0.25 -8.71
CA LEU A 149 2.95 -0.95 -8.82
C LEU A 149 4.36 -0.58 -9.32
N LEU A 150 5.38 -1.09 -8.64
CA LEU A 150 6.79 -0.87 -8.97
C LEU A 150 7.31 -1.82 -10.05
N SER A 151 6.61 -2.92 -10.32
CA SER A 151 6.96 -3.88 -11.36
C SER A 151 5.73 -4.62 -11.90
N GLY A 152 5.93 -5.39 -12.98
CA GLY A 152 4.88 -6.17 -13.63
C GLY A 152 4.18 -5.43 -14.78
N PRO A 153 3.19 -6.05 -15.44
CA PRO A 153 2.56 -5.51 -16.65
C PRO A 153 1.80 -4.21 -16.43
N GLU A 154 1.37 -3.95 -15.18
CA GLU A 154 0.67 -2.73 -14.79
C GLU A 154 1.58 -1.76 -13.99
N GLN A 155 2.91 -1.86 -14.16
CA GLN A 155 3.87 -0.95 -13.53
C GLN A 155 3.48 0.52 -13.76
N GLY A 156 3.61 1.33 -12.72
CA GLY A 156 3.24 2.74 -12.74
C GLY A 156 1.76 3.02 -12.48
N LYS A 157 0.88 2.01 -12.57
CA LYS A 157 -0.54 2.15 -12.23
C LYS A 157 -0.81 1.72 -10.80
N SER A 158 -1.84 2.31 -10.21
CA SER A 158 -2.45 1.80 -8.99
C SER A 158 -3.13 0.46 -9.26
N VAL A 159 -3.07 -0.46 -8.30
CA VAL A 159 -3.84 -1.72 -8.34
C VAL A 159 -5.35 -1.44 -8.42
N TYR A 160 -5.78 -0.27 -7.93
CA TYR A 160 -7.18 0.15 -7.93
C TYR A 160 -7.50 1.16 -9.04
N HIS A 161 -6.66 1.27 -10.07
CA HIS A 161 -6.89 2.22 -11.16
C HIS A 161 -8.32 2.12 -11.73
N GLY A 162 -9.02 3.24 -11.76
CA GLY A 162 -10.40 3.34 -12.26
C GLY A 162 -11.50 2.97 -11.25
N ILE A 163 -11.16 2.39 -10.10
CA ILE A 163 -12.11 2.08 -9.03
C ILE A 163 -12.31 3.33 -8.16
N ALA A 164 -13.55 3.80 -7.98
CA ALA A 164 -13.87 4.97 -7.16
C ALA A 164 -13.10 6.28 -7.53
N GLY A 165 -12.55 6.35 -8.75
CA GLY A 165 -11.70 7.47 -9.20
C GLY A 165 -10.22 7.32 -8.85
N ASN A 166 -9.81 6.19 -8.28
CA ASN A 166 -8.44 5.94 -7.87
C ASN A 166 -7.48 5.88 -9.05
N ARG A 167 -6.27 6.40 -8.81
CA ARG A 167 -5.10 6.35 -9.69
C ARG A 167 -3.85 6.52 -8.84
N ALA A 168 -2.69 6.12 -9.37
CA ALA A 168 -1.43 6.45 -8.72
C ALA A 168 -1.25 7.97 -8.69
N LEU A 169 -0.84 8.50 -7.54
CA LEU A 169 -0.55 9.92 -7.31
C LEU A 169 0.95 10.20 -7.18
N THR A 170 1.76 9.15 -7.34
CA THR A 170 3.22 9.20 -7.36
C THR A 170 3.76 8.20 -8.38
N THR A 171 5.07 8.21 -8.63
CA THR A 171 5.73 7.36 -9.62
C THR A 171 6.50 6.22 -8.95
N PRO A 172 6.79 5.12 -9.67
CA PRO A 172 7.66 4.07 -9.15
C PRO A 172 9.01 4.58 -8.67
N GLN A 173 9.60 5.55 -9.39
CA GLN A 173 10.88 6.17 -9.05
C GLN A 173 10.82 6.88 -7.70
N ASN A 174 9.76 7.65 -7.43
CA ASN A 174 9.59 8.34 -6.15
C ASN A 174 9.43 7.36 -4.99
N VAL A 175 8.68 6.26 -5.18
CA VAL A 175 8.51 5.23 -4.15
C VAL A 175 9.83 4.52 -3.88
N VAL A 176 10.58 4.16 -4.92
CA VAL A 176 11.89 3.52 -4.76
C VAL A 176 12.89 4.43 -4.05
N ALA A 177 12.97 5.70 -4.45
CA ALA A 177 13.83 6.68 -3.80
C ALA A 177 13.44 6.88 -2.33
N MET A 178 12.14 6.92 -2.01
CA MET A 178 11.66 7.00 -0.63
C MET A 178 12.04 5.76 0.18
N LEU A 179 11.84 4.55 -0.36
CA LEU A 179 12.03 3.30 0.35
C LEU A 179 13.51 2.89 0.52
N GLY A 180 14.34 3.15 -0.48
CA GLY A 180 15.75 2.72 -0.53
C GLY A 180 16.78 3.86 -0.37
N GLY A 181 16.34 5.13 -0.43
CA GLY A 181 17.23 6.29 -0.59
C GLY A 181 17.68 6.49 -2.04
N ASP A 182 18.61 7.42 -2.27
CA ASP A 182 19.16 7.76 -3.62
C ASP A 182 19.84 6.57 -4.34
N GLY A 183 20.06 5.45 -3.65
CA GLY A 183 20.60 4.20 -4.19
C GLY A 183 19.56 3.14 -4.57
N GLY A 184 18.26 3.40 -4.41
CA GLY A 184 17.20 2.48 -4.80
C GLY A 184 17.15 2.32 -6.33
N ILE A 185 17.63 1.19 -6.85
CA ILE A 185 17.53 0.88 -8.29
C ILE A 185 16.26 0.09 -8.54
N LEU A 186 15.45 0.51 -9.52
CA LEU A 186 14.36 -0.29 -10.09
C LEU A 186 14.96 -1.52 -10.79
N THR A 187 15.19 -2.60 -10.05
CA THR A 187 15.49 -3.91 -10.64
C THR A 187 14.21 -4.73 -10.73
N PRO A 188 13.86 -5.25 -11.92
CA PRO A 188 12.88 -6.32 -12.03
C PRO A 188 13.35 -7.51 -11.18
N LEU A 189 12.48 -8.08 -10.35
CA LEU A 189 12.78 -9.37 -9.73
C LEU A 189 12.94 -10.41 -10.86
N PRO A 190 13.88 -11.37 -10.74
CA PRO A 190 13.85 -12.55 -11.58
C PRO A 190 12.52 -13.28 -11.34
N ASP A 191 11.87 -13.71 -12.41
CA ASP A 191 10.63 -14.47 -12.36
C ASP A 191 10.85 -15.79 -11.59
N GLY A 192 10.71 -15.78 -10.27
CA GLY A 192 11.11 -16.93 -9.46
C GLY A 192 10.69 -16.90 -7.99
N GLY A 193 9.53 -17.48 -7.69
CA GLY A 193 9.50 -18.58 -6.72
C GLY A 193 9.34 -18.31 -5.22
N ALA A 194 8.64 -17.26 -4.78
CA ALA A 194 8.06 -17.28 -3.43
C ALA A 194 6.60 -17.77 -3.52
N SER A 195 6.26 -18.88 -2.84
CA SER A 195 4.90 -19.45 -2.82
C SER A 195 3.94 -18.46 -2.17
N VAL A 196 3.22 -17.74 -3.01
CA VAL A 196 2.32 -16.66 -2.63
C VAL A 196 1.19 -16.72 -3.62
N LEU A 197 -0.07 -16.78 -3.16
CA LEU A 197 -1.26 -16.72 -4.01
C LEU A 197 -1.04 -15.75 -5.17
N THR A 198 -1.50 -16.10 -6.36
CA THR A 198 -1.28 -15.28 -7.55
C THR A 198 -1.88 -13.88 -7.35
N TYR A 199 -1.33 -12.89 -8.06
CA TYR A 199 -1.87 -11.53 -8.09
C TYR A 199 -3.39 -11.50 -8.39
N ARG A 200 -3.86 -12.44 -9.23
CA ARG A 200 -5.27 -12.61 -9.57
C ARG A 200 -6.13 -13.02 -8.37
N GLU A 201 -5.64 -13.90 -7.49
CA GLU A 201 -6.38 -14.38 -6.31
C GLU A 201 -6.50 -13.31 -5.21
N ARG A 202 -5.49 -12.46 -5.00
CA ARG A 202 -5.58 -11.34 -4.04
C ARG A 202 -6.37 -10.14 -4.53
N VAL A 203 -6.28 -9.83 -5.82
CA VAL A 203 -7.16 -8.83 -6.44
C VAL A 203 -8.60 -9.35 -6.45
N ALA A 204 -8.82 -10.66 -6.61
CA ALA A 204 -10.15 -11.26 -6.44
C ALA A 204 -10.66 -11.09 -5.00
N HIS A 205 -9.83 -11.25 -3.96
CA HIS A 205 -10.27 -11.03 -2.58
C HIS A 205 -10.65 -9.56 -2.28
N PHE A 206 -9.86 -8.58 -2.74
CA PHE A 206 -10.23 -7.17 -2.57
C PHE A 206 -11.39 -6.76 -3.47
N ARG A 207 -11.49 -7.31 -4.68
CA ARG A 207 -12.63 -7.12 -5.57
C ARG A 207 -13.89 -7.76 -4.99
N GLU A 208 -13.79 -8.93 -4.39
CA GLU A 208 -14.87 -9.61 -3.67
C GLU A 208 -15.28 -8.81 -2.44
N LYS A 209 -14.33 -8.18 -1.74
CA LYS A 209 -14.58 -7.21 -0.66
C LYS A 209 -15.36 -6.00 -1.17
N LEU A 210 -14.95 -5.36 -2.27
CA LEU A 210 -15.68 -4.24 -2.88
C LEU A 210 -17.02 -4.66 -3.51
N GLU A 211 -17.11 -5.85 -4.09
CA GLU A 211 -18.33 -6.42 -4.65
C GLU A 211 -19.29 -6.88 -3.56
N SER A 212 -18.79 -7.30 -2.39
CA SER A 212 -19.61 -7.54 -1.20
C SER A 212 -20.21 -6.23 -0.67
N GLU A 213 -19.44 -5.13 -0.66
CA GLU A 213 -19.95 -3.80 -0.32
C GLU A 213 -21.01 -3.33 -1.33
N ARG A 214 -20.82 -3.60 -2.63
CA ARG A 214 -21.80 -3.31 -3.68
C ARG A 214 -23.05 -4.20 -3.57
N ARG A 215 -22.91 -5.47 -3.19
CA ARG A 215 -24.02 -6.42 -2.99
C ARG A 215 -24.82 -6.12 -1.72
N GLU A 216 -24.18 -5.80 -0.61
CA GLU A 216 -24.84 -5.36 0.63
C GLU A 216 -25.60 -4.05 0.42
N ALA A 217 -25.02 -3.10 -0.32
CA ALA A 217 -25.71 -1.87 -0.71
C ALA A 217 -26.93 -2.12 -1.62
N GLY A 218 -26.90 -3.16 -2.45
CA GLY A 218 -28.03 -3.59 -3.28
C GLY A 218 -29.07 -4.44 -2.53
N ALA A 219 -28.66 -5.25 -1.57
CA ALA A 219 -29.53 -6.14 -0.79
C ALA A 219 -30.35 -5.39 0.27
N LEU A 220 -29.83 -4.28 0.80
CA LEU A 220 -30.58 -3.40 1.71
C LEU A 220 -31.75 -2.67 1.04
N VAL A 221 -31.85 -2.68 -0.29
CA VAL A 221 -33.03 -2.15 -1.02
C VAL A 221 -34.22 -3.12 -0.96
N TRP A 222 -34.02 -4.38 -0.55
CA TRP A 222 -35.09 -5.40 -0.54
C TRP A 222 -35.56 -5.86 0.85
N ASN A 223 -34.86 -5.54 1.94
CA ASN A 223 -35.27 -5.91 3.30
C ASN A 223 -35.43 -4.68 4.21
N ASN A 224 -36.43 -3.85 3.93
CA ASN A 224 -37.03 -2.99 4.95
C ASN A 224 -38.03 -3.82 5.78
N THR A 225 -37.55 -4.44 6.85
CA THR A 225 -38.42 -4.73 8.01
C THR A 225 -38.16 -3.65 9.05
N PRO A 226 -39.18 -2.90 9.50
CA PRO A 226 -39.01 -1.89 10.52
C PRO A 226 -38.66 -2.57 11.84
N TYR A 227 -37.59 -2.12 12.50
CA TYR A 227 -37.37 -2.48 13.90
C TYR A 227 -38.44 -1.78 14.74
N SER A 228 -39.39 -2.57 15.22
CA SER A 228 -40.35 -2.22 16.25
C SER A 228 -39.76 -2.48 17.64
N ASN A 229 -40.08 -1.53 18.54
CA ASN A 229 -39.89 -1.45 20.00
C ASN A 229 -38.59 -0.81 20.47
#